data_AF-A0A9C8SXM3-F1
#
_entry.id   AF-A0A9C8SXM3-F1
#
_cell.length_a   1.000
_cell.length_b   1.000
_cell.length_c   1.000
_cell.angle_alpha   90.00
_cell.angle_beta   90.00
_cell.angle_gamma   90.00
#
_symmetry.space_group_name_H-M   'P 1'
#
loop_
_entity.id
_entity.type
_entity.pdbx_description
1 polymer ?
#
loop_
_entity_poly.entity_id
_entity_poly.type
_entity_poly.pdbx_seq_one_letter_code
_entity_poly.pdbx_strand_id
1 'polypeptide(L)' 'MTVPIRCRPDEVFVLNLGPQHPATHGVLRVKLTMDGEYIVKAEPVL' A
#
# COMPACT_ATOMS: atom_id res chain seq x y z
N MET A 1 -23.11 -0.40 0.81
CA MET A 1 -22.27 -1.34 1.59
C MET A 1 -20.84 -0.85 1.57
N THR A 2 -20.53 0.19 2.33
CA THR A 2 -19.16 0.63 2.62
C THR A 2 -18.99 0.51 4.12
N VAL A 3 -18.47 -0.63 4.56
CA VAL A 3 -18.06 -0.78 5.95
C VAL A 3 -16.79 0.04 6.08
N PRO A 4 -16.72 1.08 6.93
CA PRO A 4 -15.47 1.81 7.13
C PRO A 4 -14.47 0.83 7.72
N ILE A 5 -13.32 0.69 7.07
CA ILE A 5 -12.19 -0.06 7.61
C ILE A 5 -11.85 0.64 8.92
N ARG A 6 -12.13 -0.01 10.07
CA ARG A 6 -11.72 0.52 11.37
C ARG A 6 -10.19 0.38 11.48
N CYS A 7 -9.47 1.31 10.87
CA CYS A 7 -8.07 1.53 11.17
C CYS A 7 -8.02 2.21 12.54
N ARG A 8 -7.39 1.61 13.54
CA ARG A 8 -7.11 2.32 14.78
C ARG A 8 -6.19 3.51 14.43
N PRO A 9 -6.36 4.68 15.05
CA PRO A 9 -5.61 5.89 14.70
C PRO A 9 -4.08 5.78 14.84
N ASP A 10 -3.59 4.68 15.42
CA ASP A 10 -2.18 4.42 15.67
C ASP A 10 -1.65 3.19 14.90
N GLU A 11 -2.49 2.57 14.05
CA GLU A 11 -2.17 1.31 13.38
C GLU A 11 -1.76 1.56 11.91
N VAL A 12 -0.47 1.40 11.64
CA VAL A 12 0.09 1.46 10.28
C VAL A 12 0.13 0.08 9.66
N PHE A 13 -0.38 -0.03 8.43
CA PHE A 13 -0.34 -1.25 7.64
C PHE A 13 0.78 -1.21 6.61
N VAL A 14 1.39 -2.37 6.36
CA VAL A 14 2.40 -2.52 5.30
C VAL A 14 1.82 -3.33 4.16
N LEU A 15 1.65 -2.70 3.00
CA LEU A 15 1.17 -3.32 1.77
C LEU A 15 2.34 -3.53 0.81
N ASN A 16 2.60 -4.79 0.44
CA ASN A 16 3.58 -5.12 -0.58
C ASN A 16 2.91 -5.22 -1.94
N LEU A 17 3.13 -4.23 -2.80
CA LEU A 17 2.83 -4.33 -4.22
C LEU A 17 3.90 -5.19 -4.86
N GLY A 18 3.53 -6.42 -5.21
CA GLY A 18 4.41 -7.36 -5.91
C GLY A 18 4.47 -7.14 -7.42
N PRO A 19 5.35 -7.86 -8.13
CA PRO A 19 5.62 -7.70 -9.55
C PRO A 19 4.42 -7.93 -10.48
N GLN A 20 3.36 -8.58 -9.98
CA GLN A 20 2.12 -8.81 -10.71
C GLN A 20 1.21 -7.57 -10.76
N HIS A 21 1.51 -6.51 -10.01
CA HIS A 21 0.76 -5.27 -10.13
C HIS A 21 0.92 -4.71 -11.54
N PRO A 22 -0.19 -4.49 -12.28
CA PRO A 22 -0.14 -3.97 -13.63
C PRO A 22 0.55 -2.61 -13.62
N ALA A 23 1.68 -2.51 -14.32
CA ALA A 23 2.39 -1.25 -14.50
C ALA A 23 2.56 -0.99 -15.99
N THR A 24 2.42 0.28 -16.38
CA THR A 24 2.44 0.69 -17.79
C THR A 24 3.81 0.51 -18.45
N HIS A 25 4.90 0.42 -17.66
CA HIS A 25 6.27 0.40 -18.18
C HIS A 25 7.18 -0.69 -17.57
N GLY A 26 6.62 -1.78 -17.03
CA GLY A 26 7.42 -2.91 -16.56
C GLY A 26 6.88 -3.55 -15.29
N VAL A 27 7.78 -3.81 -14.34
CA VAL A 27 7.46 -4.50 -13.08
C VAL A 27 7.48 -3.48 -11.95
N LEU A 28 6.34 -3.26 -11.31
CA LEU A 28 6.22 -2.39 -10.14
C LEU A 28 6.29 -3.24 -8.87
N ARG A 29 7.36 -3.07 -8.10
CA ARG A 29 7.47 -3.65 -6.77
C ARG A 29 7.69 -2.53 -5.76
N VAL A 30 6.74 -2.34 -4.86
CA VAL A 30 6.76 -1.24 -3.89
C VAL A 30 6.22 -1.73 -2.56
N LYS A 31 6.94 -1.40 -1.49
CA LYS A 31 6.46 -1.58 -0.12
C LYS A 31 5.84 -0.26 0.33
N LEU A 32 4.53 -0.28 0.54
CA LEU A 32 3.75 0.86 1.00
C LEU A 32 3.49 0.73 2.50
N THR A 33 3.63 1.83 3.22
CA THR A 33 3.13 1.98 4.58
C THR A 33 1.92 2.90 4.53
N MET A 34 0.79 2.42 5.00
CA MET A 34 -0.51 3.09 4.92
C MET A 34 -1.09 3.28 6.32
N ASP A 35 -1.75 4.41 6.53
CA ASP A 35 -2.60 4.70 7.69
C ASP A 35 -4.05 4.81 7.18
N GLY A 36 -4.80 3.73 7.34
CA GLY A 36 -6.12 3.57 6.73
C GLY A 36 -6.07 3.71 5.20
N GLU A 37 -6.68 4.78 4.69
CA GLU A 37 -6.76 5.10 3.26
C GLU A 37 -5.61 5.99 2.76
N TYR A 38 -4.75 6.47 3.67
CA TYR A 38 -3.64 7.37 3.34
C TYR A 38 -2.31 6.62 3.26
N ILE A 39 -1.43 7.04 2.34
CA ILE A 39 -0.07 6.50 2.21
C ILE A 39 0.89 7.38 3.03
N VAL A 40 1.59 6.78 3.99
CA VAL A 40 2.59 7.44 4.84
C VAL A 40 3.99 7.31 4.22
N LYS A 41 4.30 6.16 3.61
CA LYS A 41 5.61 5.90 3.00
C LYS A 41 5.49 4.96 1.80
N ALA A 42 6.32 5.16 0.79
CA ALA A 42 6.45 4.27 -0.36
C ALA A 42 7.93 3.98 -0.63
N GLU A 43 8.33 2.72 -0.55
CA GLU A 43 9.69 2.26 -0.83
C GLU A 43 9.69 1.35 -2.07
N PRO A 44 10.29 1.78 -3.19
CA PRO A 44 10.45 0.91 -4.34
C PRO A 44 11.46 -0.20 -4.00
N VAL A 45 11.12 -1.44 -4.38
CA VAL A 45 12.00 -2.60 -4.21
C VAL A 45 12.57 -2.96 -5.58
N LEU A 46 13.85 -2.65 -5.79
CA LEU A 46 14.61 -2.99 -7.00
C LEU A 46 14.90 -4.50 -7.09
#